data_AF-A0A9Q4L8G0-F1
#
_entry.id   AF-A0A9Q4L8G0-F1
#
_cell.length_a   1.000
_cell.length_b   1.000
_cell.length_c   1.000
_cell.angle_alpha   90.00
_cell.angle_beta   90.00
_cell.angle_gamma   90.00
#
_symmetry.space_group_name_H-M   'P 1'
#
loop_
_entity.id
_entity.type
_entity.pdbx_description
1 polymer ?
#
loop_
_entity_poly.entity_id
_entity_poly.type
_entity_poly.pdbx_seq_one_letter_code
_entity_poly.pdbx_strand_id
1 'polypeptide(L)'
;MAGETYRIEAAHSGLVLDVEGGSTANGGAVQQWGWWRGENQKWHVQRVGDGDEYRLINDYTGKALTIDGGTDGHGAAVEQWDWLDRPRQRFRIEHVTGDRYRIENVGSGLVLDVTGGSTNHGASLQQWGWGNSANQHFRFTEVSDGGDDSGSAAEPESHFAPDDGFATAAEWLDDDTRVIRVTELTREALAAAVNASGPRVVVFEVGGVIDLEEQWLTVENDKLFLAGQTAPSPGITLVRGQFSIGANDCIVQHIRSKPGDAGNERDWTPDAINTGHGTSNNVIDHCTATWSVDEVMSVGYRTDRTTLSNNLIAEGLHDASGPYPHSAGTLVGDDATDVALLGNVWAQSDNRQPRLKSGTRSVAVNNVIAAGNEVTNLDDDAVADIVGNTYRRTPYSSEDYVIQHGRAYLADNTSDVNAPLTGDVTELESRPLWPDSLDALPNRYVLDHAVVNAGARPADRTPHDRRLIDDVQQQSGAIIDSQEEVGGYPTLEETAHSLSVPDTGLREWLAQWARAVEDPYAEPPV
;
A
#
# COMPACT_ATOMS: atom_id res chain seq x y z
N MET A 1 -9.56 29.30 -3.03
CA MET A 1 -8.11 29.64 -3.06
C MET A 1 -7.64 30.26 -1.75
N ALA A 2 -8.35 31.20 -1.12
CA ALA A 2 -7.92 31.74 0.18
C ALA A 2 -8.69 31.09 1.33
N GLY A 3 -7.98 30.50 2.30
CA GLY A 3 -8.55 29.93 3.52
C GLY A 3 -8.75 28.41 3.51
N GLU A 4 -8.34 27.72 2.44
CA GLU A 4 -8.49 26.27 2.25
C GLU A 4 -7.10 25.61 2.14
N THR A 5 -7.03 24.32 2.48
CA THR A 5 -5.83 23.48 2.32
C THR A 5 -5.80 22.89 0.93
N TYR A 6 -4.61 22.89 0.33
CA TYR A 6 -4.39 22.40 -1.02
C TYR A 6 -3.26 21.39 -1.09
N ARG A 7 -3.45 20.42 -1.98
CA ARG A 7 -2.35 19.74 -2.63
C ARG A 7 -1.94 20.56 -3.85
N ILE A 8 -0.65 20.92 -3.92
CA ILE A 8 -0.10 21.73 -5.00
C ILE A 8 0.77 20.83 -5.88
N GLU A 9 0.29 20.53 -7.09
CA GLU A 9 0.91 19.59 -8.03
C GLU A 9 1.67 20.32 -9.13
N ALA A 10 2.91 19.91 -9.42
CA ALA A 10 3.61 20.33 -10.62
C ALA A 10 3.02 19.63 -11.85
N ALA A 11 2.39 20.40 -12.74
CA ALA A 11 1.52 19.88 -13.78
C ALA A 11 2.23 19.02 -14.85
N HIS A 12 3.57 19.10 -14.95
CA HIS A 12 4.36 18.30 -15.89
C HIS A 12 4.73 16.93 -15.34
N SER A 13 4.91 16.78 -14.03
CA SER A 13 5.31 15.54 -13.38
C SER A 13 4.16 14.81 -12.70
N GLY A 14 3.11 15.53 -12.28
CA GLY A 14 2.04 14.98 -11.45
C GLY A 14 2.43 14.85 -9.97
N LEU A 15 3.66 15.22 -9.61
CA LEU A 15 4.18 15.19 -8.24
C LEU A 15 3.84 16.49 -7.50
N VAL A 16 3.84 16.45 -6.18
CA VAL A 16 3.33 17.53 -5.32
C VAL A 16 4.44 18.22 -4.53
N LEU A 17 4.23 19.48 -4.17
CA LEU A 17 5.10 20.19 -3.24
C LEU A 17 5.14 19.47 -1.89
N ASP A 18 6.34 19.08 -1.47
CA ASP A 18 6.62 18.24 -0.32
C ASP A 18 7.77 18.88 0.47
N VAL A 19 7.60 19.01 1.79
CA VAL A 19 8.72 19.35 2.67
C VAL A 19 9.56 18.09 2.86
N GLU A 20 10.81 18.14 2.39
CA GLU A 20 11.72 16.99 2.35
C GLU A 20 11.87 16.36 3.74
N GLY A 21 11.62 15.05 3.81
CA GLY A 21 11.75 14.28 5.04
C GLY A 21 10.78 14.70 6.15
N GLY A 22 9.73 15.47 5.83
CA GLY A 22 8.88 16.11 6.83
C GLY A 22 9.67 16.99 7.78
N SER A 23 10.78 17.60 7.33
CA SER A 23 11.64 18.42 8.21
C SER A 23 10.79 19.43 9.00
N THR A 24 11.09 19.62 10.29
CA THR A 24 10.43 20.64 11.13
C THR A 24 11.31 21.88 11.30
N ALA A 25 12.49 21.90 10.68
CA ALA A 25 13.46 22.98 10.80
C ALA A 25 13.19 24.12 9.81
N ASN A 26 13.57 25.33 10.21
CA ASN A 26 13.78 26.43 9.27
C ASN A 26 14.90 26.08 8.31
N GLY A 27 14.68 26.30 7.01
CA GLY A 27 15.59 25.87 5.95
C GLY A 27 15.37 24.42 5.52
N GLY A 28 14.31 23.75 5.99
CA GLY A 28 13.89 22.46 5.42
C GLY A 28 13.58 22.63 3.93
N ALA A 29 14.19 21.79 3.09
CA ALA A 29 14.05 21.92 1.64
C ALA A 29 12.64 21.57 1.20
N VAL A 30 12.17 22.23 0.13
CA VAL A 30 10.93 21.85 -0.56
C VAL A 30 11.30 21.15 -1.86
N GLN A 31 10.73 19.97 -2.05
CA GLN A 31 10.93 19.09 -3.20
C GLN A 31 9.58 18.75 -3.83
N GLN A 32 9.61 18.03 -4.96
CA GLN A 32 8.42 17.33 -5.44
C GLN A 32 8.46 15.85 -5.00
N TRP A 33 7.32 15.31 -4.59
CA TRP A 33 7.19 13.89 -4.25
C TRP A 33 5.83 13.34 -4.67
N GLY A 34 5.69 12.01 -4.68
CA GLY A 34 4.40 11.36 -4.93
C GLY A 34 3.39 11.74 -3.86
N TRP A 35 2.13 11.92 -4.23
CA TRP A 35 1.11 12.28 -3.24
C TRP A 35 0.75 11.08 -2.38
N TRP A 36 1.17 11.11 -1.12
CA TRP A 36 0.84 10.09 -0.13
C TRP A 36 -0.09 10.61 0.97
N ARG A 37 -0.66 11.82 0.79
CA ARG A 37 -1.59 12.49 1.73
C ARG A 37 -0.95 12.93 3.05
N GLY A 38 0.38 12.87 3.16
CA GLY A 38 1.11 13.39 4.30
C GLY A 38 0.84 14.87 4.56
N GLU A 39 0.79 15.26 5.83
CA GLU A 39 0.62 16.66 6.25
C GLU A 39 1.73 17.56 5.70
N ASN A 40 2.93 17.01 5.47
CA ASN A 40 4.06 17.71 4.87
C ASN A 40 3.86 18.03 3.37
N GLN A 41 2.79 17.52 2.75
CA GLN A 41 2.39 17.77 1.36
C GLN A 41 1.13 18.64 1.22
N LYS A 42 0.52 18.99 2.36
CA LYS A 42 -0.66 19.83 2.46
C LYS A 42 -0.24 21.27 2.74
N TRP A 43 -0.83 22.20 1.99
CA TRP A 43 -0.49 23.62 2.05
C TRP A 43 -1.72 24.48 2.22
N HIS A 44 -1.88 25.10 3.39
CA HIS A 44 -2.87 26.12 3.63
C HIS A 44 -2.54 27.42 2.89
N VAL A 45 -3.38 27.78 1.91
CA VAL A 45 -3.18 28.97 1.09
C VAL A 45 -3.98 30.13 1.69
N GLN A 46 -3.27 31.12 2.24
CA GLN A 46 -3.88 32.24 2.96
C GLN A 46 -3.55 33.57 2.29
N ARG A 47 -4.57 34.41 2.08
CA ARG A 47 -4.37 35.78 1.57
C ARG A 47 -3.68 36.65 2.62
N VAL A 48 -2.74 37.48 2.19
CA VAL A 48 -2.00 38.42 3.03
C VAL A 48 -2.56 39.84 2.81
N GLY A 49 -3.29 40.36 3.80
CA GLY A 49 -3.95 41.67 3.72
C GLY A 49 -5.06 41.72 2.66
N ASP A 50 -5.36 42.93 2.18
CA ASP A 50 -6.43 43.19 1.19
C ASP A 50 -5.96 43.09 -0.28
N GLY A 51 -4.68 42.78 -0.51
CA GLY A 51 -4.06 42.66 -1.83
C GLY A 51 -4.19 41.27 -2.46
N ASP A 52 -3.48 41.03 -3.56
CA ASP A 52 -3.42 39.77 -4.32
C ASP A 52 -2.24 38.85 -3.92
N GLU A 53 -1.67 39.08 -2.75
CA GLU A 53 -0.56 38.32 -2.19
C GLU A 53 -1.05 37.20 -1.27
N TYR A 54 -0.37 36.06 -1.29
CA TYR A 54 -0.68 34.87 -0.51
C TYR A 54 0.56 34.40 0.24
N ARG A 55 0.34 33.73 1.36
CA ARG A 55 1.31 32.86 2.01
C ARG A 55 0.81 31.43 1.91
N LEU A 56 1.74 30.51 1.67
CA LEU A 56 1.48 29.07 1.63
C LEU A 56 2.10 28.49 2.89
N ILE A 57 1.28 28.01 3.80
CA ILE A 57 1.71 27.44 5.08
C ILE A 57 1.63 25.93 4.98
N ASN A 58 2.70 25.23 5.32
CA ASN A 58 2.69 23.78 5.38
C ASN A 58 1.88 23.31 6.60
N ASP A 59 0.97 22.35 6.42
CA ASP A 59 0.04 21.94 7.47
C ASP A 59 0.74 21.16 8.58
N TYR A 60 1.77 20.36 8.25
CA TYR A 60 2.56 19.64 9.24
C TYR A 60 3.34 20.57 10.18
N THR A 61 4.01 21.59 9.62
CA THR A 61 4.99 22.38 10.38
C THR A 61 4.48 23.75 10.81
N GLY A 62 3.40 24.25 10.20
CA GLY A 62 2.92 25.62 10.35
C GLY A 62 3.88 26.68 9.77
N LYS A 63 4.89 26.27 8.99
CA LYS A 63 5.91 27.16 8.40
C LYS A 63 5.52 27.59 6.99
N ALA A 64 6.01 28.75 6.57
CA ALA A 64 5.71 29.32 5.28
C ALA A 64 6.69 28.84 4.21
N LEU A 65 6.17 28.55 3.01
CA LEU A 65 6.96 28.46 1.79
C LEU A 65 7.80 29.73 1.65
N THR A 66 9.09 29.56 1.41
CA THR A 66 10.07 30.63 1.49
C THR A 66 11.10 30.44 0.37
N ILE A 67 11.43 31.52 -0.33
CA ILE A 67 12.64 31.55 -1.15
C ILE A 67 13.84 31.78 -0.22
N ASP A 68 14.87 30.93 -0.33
CA ASP A 68 16.09 31.06 0.46
C ASP A 68 16.65 32.49 0.34
N GLY A 69 16.98 33.08 1.49
CA GLY A 69 17.44 34.46 1.61
C GLY A 69 18.89 34.66 1.16
N GLY A 70 19.60 33.59 0.80
CA GLY A 70 20.97 33.63 0.29
C GLY A 70 21.09 34.26 -1.11
N THR A 71 20.03 34.23 -1.93
CA THR A 71 20.01 34.79 -3.30
C THR A 71 18.59 35.06 -3.79
N ASP A 72 18.36 36.19 -4.45
CA ASP A 72 17.10 36.56 -5.09
C ASP A 72 17.10 36.30 -6.62
N GLY A 73 18.16 35.67 -7.13
CA GLY A 73 18.33 35.31 -8.53
C GLY A 73 17.82 33.92 -8.90
N HIS A 74 18.01 33.57 -10.17
CA HIS A 74 17.73 32.24 -10.73
C HIS A 74 18.44 31.14 -9.94
N GLY A 75 17.70 30.07 -9.63
CA GLY A 75 18.23 28.90 -8.92
C GLY A 75 18.28 29.05 -7.40
N ALA A 76 17.71 30.10 -6.82
CA ALA A 76 17.51 30.14 -5.37
C ALA A 76 16.61 28.98 -4.93
N ALA A 77 17.00 28.30 -3.87
CA ALA A 77 16.24 27.17 -3.34
C ALA A 77 14.89 27.63 -2.78
N VAL A 78 13.90 26.74 -2.87
CA VAL A 78 12.64 26.88 -2.14
C VAL A 78 12.75 26.04 -0.87
N GLU A 79 12.50 26.67 0.26
CA GLU A 79 12.57 26.11 1.60
C GLU A 79 11.29 26.43 2.36
N GLN A 80 11.14 25.88 3.56
CA GLN A 80 10.20 26.40 4.55
C GLN A 80 10.92 27.22 5.63
N TRP A 81 10.22 28.22 6.15
CA TRP A 81 10.70 29.03 7.26
C TRP A 81 9.52 29.56 8.08
N ASP A 82 9.74 29.82 9.36
CA ASP A 82 8.79 30.56 10.19
C ASP A 82 8.25 31.79 9.46
N TRP A 83 6.96 32.08 9.62
CA TRP A 83 6.35 33.24 9.01
C TRP A 83 6.90 34.54 9.61
N LEU A 84 7.71 35.26 8.84
CA LEU A 84 8.33 36.54 9.22
C LEU A 84 7.74 37.73 8.46
N ASP A 85 6.69 37.48 7.69
CA ASP A 85 6.02 38.46 6.84
C ASP A 85 6.99 39.22 5.92
N ARG A 86 7.81 38.48 5.17
CA ARG A 86 8.81 39.02 4.25
C ARG A 86 8.41 38.83 2.79
N PRO A 87 8.85 39.70 1.86
CA PRO A 87 8.57 39.53 0.44
C PRO A 87 8.96 38.15 -0.13
N ARG A 88 10.03 37.55 0.39
CA ARG A 88 10.47 36.19 0.02
C ARG A 88 9.52 35.05 0.46
N GLN A 89 8.51 35.34 1.27
CA GLN A 89 7.48 34.40 1.75
C GLN A 89 6.08 34.73 1.22
N ARG A 90 5.96 35.79 0.41
CA ARG A 90 4.71 36.24 -0.19
C ARG A 90 4.72 35.89 -1.67
N PHE A 91 3.61 35.36 -2.15
CA PHE A 91 3.48 34.89 -3.53
C PHE A 91 2.21 35.42 -4.19
N ARG A 92 2.27 35.68 -5.50
CA ARG A 92 1.08 35.85 -6.35
C ARG A 92 0.80 34.53 -7.04
N ILE A 93 -0.44 34.06 -6.94
CA ILE A 93 -0.89 32.84 -7.61
C ILE A 93 -1.77 33.27 -8.78
N GLU A 94 -1.27 33.07 -10.00
CA GLU A 94 -1.85 33.63 -11.20
C GLU A 94 -2.25 32.54 -12.18
N HIS A 95 -3.47 32.64 -12.70
CA HIS A 95 -3.99 31.72 -13.70
C HIS A 95 -3.20 31.85 -15.02
N VAL A 96 -2.86 30.71 -15.62
CA VAL A 96 -2.15 30.65 -16.91
C VAL A 96 -3.10 30.15 -18.00
N THR A 97 -3.63 28.94 -17.84
CA THR A 97 -4.58 28.33 -18.78
C THR A 97 -5.23 27.11 -18.14
N GLY A 98 -6.50 26.81 -18.47
CA GLY A 98 -7.19 25.64 -17.92
C GLY A 98 -7.16 25.63 -16.39
N ASP A 99 -6.62 24.56 -15.81
CA ASP A 99 -6.41 24.34 -14.38
C ASP A 99 -4.99 24.71 -13.88
N ARG A 100 -4.17 25.34 -14.74
CA ARG A 100 -2.76 25.64 -14.48
C ARG A 100 -2.55 27.07 -14.02
N TYR A 101 -1.72 27.20 -12.99
CA TYR A 101 -1.32 28.45 -12.36
C TYR A 101 0.21 28.59 -12.36
N ARG A 102 0.70 29.82 -12.24
CA ARG A 102 2.08 30.11 -11.86
C ARG A 102 2.11 30.71 -10.46
N ILE A 103 3.17 30.42 -9.71
CA ILE A 103 3.37 30.92 -8.34
C ILE A 103 4.58 31.86 -8.39
N GLU A 104 4.33 33.16 -8.41
CA GLU A 104 5.35 34.21 -8.50
C GLU A 104 5.73 34.69 -7.10
N ASN A 105 7.02 34.70 -6.77
CA ASN A 105 7.50 35.29 -5.53
C ASN A 105 7.46 36.82 -5.60
N VAL A 106 6.88 37.46 -4.58
CA VAL A 106 6.77 38.93 -4.52
C VAL A 106 8.12 39.61 -4.37
N GLY A 107 9.08 38.98 -3.67
CA GLY A 107 10.40 39.54 -3.42
C GLY A 107 11.30 39.60 -4.65
N SER A 108 11.32 38.55 -5.46
CA SER A 108 12.20 38.44 -6.64
C SER A 108 11.50 38.73 -7.97
N GLY A 109 10.17 38.56 -8.05
CA GLY A 109 9.42 38.56 -9.31
C GLY A 109 9.67 37.31 -10.17
N LEU A 110 10.37 36.31 -9.64
CA LEU A 110 10.61 35.00 -10.27
C LEU A 110 9.51 34.02 -9.86
N VAL A 111 9.37 32.90 -10.58
CA VAL A 111 8.34 31.89 -10.31
C VAL A 111 8.93 30.63 -9.70
N LEU A 112 8.12 29.88 -8.96
CA LEU A 112 8.45 28.50 -8.59
C LEU A 112 8.72 27.65 -9.84
N ASP A 113 9.72 26.79 -9.75
CA ASP A 113 10.25 25.99 -10.84
C ASP A 113 10.77 24.66 -10.28
N VAL A 114 10.34 23.53 -10.85
CA VAL A 114 10.95 22.24 -10.55
C VAL A 114 12.27 22.14 -11.28
N THR A 115 13.36 21.95 -10.53
CA THR A 115 14.73 22.02 -11.05
C THR A 115 14.94 21.10 -12.24
N GLY A 116 15.38 21.69 -13.36
CA GLY A 116 15.67 20.97 -14.61
C GLY A 116 14.44 20.37 -15.29
N GLY A 117 13.23 20.69 -14.84
CA GLY A 117 12.00 20.05 -15.30
C GLY A 117 11.93 18.55 -15.00
N SER A 118 12.62 18.11 -13.94
CA SER A 118 12.64 16.72 -13.51
C SER A 118 11.22 16.19 -13.24
N THR A 119 11.00 14.91 -13.53
CA THR A 119 9.81 14.15 -13.15
C THR A 119 10.10 13.16 -12.03
N ASN A 120 11.30 13.19 -11.45
CA ASN A 120 11.70 12.27 -10.39
C ASN A 120 11.20 12.75 -9.03
N HIS A 121 10.92 11.78 -8.16
CA HIS A 121 10.76 11.99 -6.73
C HIS A 121 12.04 12.61 -6.15
N GLY A 122 11.86 13.54 -5.22
CA GLY A 122 12.95 14.23 -4.54
C GLY A 122 13.64 15.32 -5.35
N ALA A 123 13.10 15.67 -6.53
CA ALA A 123 13.63 16.82 -7.27
C ALA A 123 13.30 18.12 -6.53
N SER A 124 14.34 18.89 -6.21
CA SER A 124 14.21 20.13 -5.45
C SER A 124 13.44 21.22 -6.23
N LEU A 125 12.68 22.04 -5.51
CA LEU A 125 12.11 23.27 -6.03
C LEU A 125 13.13 24.40 -5.96
N GLN A 126 13.12 25.24 -6.98
CA GLN A 126 13.88 26.48 -7.06
C GLN A 126 12.97 27.62 -7.54
N GLN A 127 13.48 28.85 -7.55
CA GLN A 127 12.87 29.92 -8.35
C GLN A 127 13.60 30.12 -9.67
N TRP A 128 12.87 30.47 -10.72
CA TRP A 128 13.42 30.78 -12.03
C TRP A 128 12.62 31.85 -12.77
N GLY A 129 13.23 32.46 -13.78
CA GLY A 129 12.54 33.40 -14.65
C GLY A 129 11.40 32.72 -15.40
N TRP A 130 10.27 33.41 -15.49
CA TRP A 130 9.09 32.91 -16.21
C TRP A 130 9.42 32.66 -17.69
N GLY A 131 9.54 31.39 -18.04
CA GLY A 131 9.73 30.92 -19.41
C GLY A 131 8.45 30.31 -20.01
N ASN A 132 7.38 30.22 -19.22
CA ASN A 132 6.17 29.47 -19.56
C ASN A 132 6.47 27.99 -19.88
N SER A 133 7.48 27.43 -19.21
CA SER A 133 7.88 26.03 -19.33
C SER A 133 6.98 25.15 -18.46
N ALA A 134 6.82 23.88 -18.85
CA ALA A 134 5.87 22.96 -18.20
C ALA A 134 6.13 22.78 -16.69
N ASN A 135 7.39 22.85 -16.28
CA ASN A 135 7.86 22.75 -14.90
C ASN A 135 7.63 24.00 -14.03
N GLN A 136 6.96 25.01 -14.60
CA GLN A 136 6.54 26.25 -13.93
C GLN A 136 5.01 26.36 -13.84
N HIS A 137 4.29 25.32 -14.26
CA HIS A 137 2.83 25.24 -14.17
C HIS A 137 2.42 24.35 -12.99
N PHE A 138 1.58 24.86 -12.10
CA PHE A 138 1.08 24.14 -10.93
C PHE A 138 -0.44 24.03 -10.96
N ARG A 139 -0.98 22.95 -10.41
CA ARG A 139 -2.41 22.72 -10.17
C ARG A 139 -2.67 22.75 -8.67
N PHE A 140 -3.80 23.35 -8.31
CA PHE A 140 -4.29 23.41 -6.95
C PHE A 140 -5.52 22.52 -6.85
N THR A 141 -5.42 21.45 -6.05
CA THR A 141 -6.56 20.60 -5.71
C THR A 141 -6.86 20.81 -4.24
N GLU A 142 -8.05 21.31 -3.95
CA GLU A 142 -8.52 21.48 -2.56
C GLU A 142 -8.55 20.11 -1.86
N VAL A 143 -8.02 20.09 -0.65
CA VAL A 143 -8.11 18.95 0.27
C VAL A 143 -9.10 19.40 1.34
N SER A 144 -10.34 18.90 1.25
CA SER A 144 -11.38 19.25 2.23
C SER A 144 -11.15 18.48 3.53
N ASP A 145 -11.20 19.18 4.67
CA ASP A 145 -11.21 18.63 6.04
C ASP A 145 -12.54 17.87 6.36
N GLY A 146 -13.07 17.12 5.40
CA GLY A 146 -14.32 16.38 5.50
C GLY A 146 -14.14 15.03 6.16
N GLY A 147 -13.78 15.04 7.44
CA GLY A 147 -13.77 13.90 8.35
C GLY A 147 -13.32 14.42 9.72
N ASP A 148 -14.05 14.10 10.78
CA ASP A 148 -13.67 14.39 12.17
C ASP A 148 -12.28 13.81 12.44
N ASP A 149 -11.22 14.56 12.18
CA ASP A 149 -9.87 14.25 12.58
C ASP A 149 -9.52 15.09 13.82
N SER A 150 -10.23 14.79 14.91
CA SER A 150 -9.48 14.68 16.14
C SER A 150 -8.52 13.54 15.90
N GLY A 151 -7.26 13.86 15.58
CA GLY A 151 -6.15 12.91 15.51
C GLY A 151 -6.17 12.00 16.73
N SER A 152 -6.89 10.90 16.56
CA SER A 152 -6.89 9.73 17.41
C SER A 152 -5.65 8.98 16.96
N ALA A 153 -4.81 8.57 17.90
CA ALA A 153 -3.56 7.87 17.62
C ALA A 153 -3.77 6.43 17.08
N ALA A 154 -4.89 6.16 16.39
CA ALA A 154 -5.40 4.83 16.09
C ALA A 154 -5.85 4.57 14.64
N GLU A 155 -5.81 5.53 13.72
CA GLU A 155 -6.15 5.28 12.30
C GLU A 155 -4.92 4.86 11.47
N PRO A 156 -5.04 3.87 10.56
CA PRO A 156 -3.95 3.41 9.69
C PRO A 156 -3.55 4.50 8.69
N GLU A 157 -2.27 4.51 8.29
CA GLU A 157 -1.77 5.51 7.33
C GLU A 157 -2.17 5.16 5.90
N SER A 158 -2.32 3.86 5.61
CA SER A 158 -2.86 3.41 4.34
C SER A 158 -4.36 3.79 4.23
N HIS A 159 -4.83 4.08 3.01
CA HIS A 159 -6.24 4.40 2.75
C HIS A 159 -7.21 3.26 3.12
N PHE A 160 -6.74 2.00 3.22
CA PHE A 160 -7.60 0.85 3.52
C PHE A 160 -7.27 0.28 4.90
N ALA A 161 -8.20 0.43 5.84
CA ALA A 161 -8.11 -0.18 7.15
C ALA A 161 -8.52 -1.67 7.12
N PRO A 162 -8.07 -2.48 8.10
CA PRO A 162 -8.53 -3.87 8.30
C PRO A 162 -10.07 -4.05 8.33
N ASP A 163 -10.80 -3.02 8.74
CA ASP A 163 -12.27 -2.99 8.89
C ASP A 163 -13.02 -2.43 7.65
N ASP A 164 -12.32 -2.09 6.57
CA ASP A 164 -12.96 -1.52 5.36
C ASP A 164 -13.60 -2.58 4.45
N GLY A 165 -13.31 -3.85 4.70
CA GLY A 165 -13.92 -4.98 4.00
C GLY A 165 -15.22 -5.47 4.67
N PHE A 166 -15.56 -6.73 4.43
CA PHE A 166 -16.73 -7.37 5.07
C PHE A 166 -16.39 -8.05 6.40
N ALA A 167 -15.12 -8.33 6.64
CA ALA A 167 -14.64 -8.81 7.92
C ALA A 167 -14.73 -7.70 8.98
N THR A 168 -15.06 -8.07 10.21
CA THR A 168 -14.96 -7.21 11.38
C THR A 168 -13.69 -7.58 12.15
N ALA A 169 -12.70 -6.69 12.11
CA ALA A 169 -11.36 -6.89 12.63
C ALA A 169 -11.36 -6.92 14.17
N ALA A 170 -11.22 -8.14 14.69
CA ALA A 170 -10.98 -8.44 16.08
C ALA A 170 -12.03 -7.84 17.01
N GLU A 171 -13.33 -7.94 16.71
CA GLU A 171 -14.40 -7.51 17.65
C GLU A 171 -14.23 -8.13 19.05
N TRP A 172 -13.61 -9.30 19.13
CA TRP A 172 -13.29 -10.02 20.36
C TRP A 172 -12.09 -9.48 21.16
N LEU A 173 -11.29 -8.56 20.60
CA LEU A 173 -10.09 -8.01 21.25
C LEU A 173 -10.48 -6.91 22.25
N ASP A 174 -10.09 -7.15 23.49
CA ASP A 174 -10.20 -6.24 24.63
C ASP A 174 -8.89 -6.21 25.44
N ASP A 175 -8.85 -5.40 26.50
CA ASP A 175 -7.67 -5.23 27.35
C ASP A 175 -7.32 -6.48 28.18
N ASP A 176 -8.28 -7.41 28.35
CA ASP A 176 -8.07 -8.69 29.07
C ASP A 176 -7.57 -9.81 28.14
N THR A 177 -7.47 -9.55 26.83
CA THR A 177 -7.06 -10.52 25.84
C THR A 177 -5.60 -10.96 26.06
N ARG A 178 -5.36 -12.27 26.04
CA ARG A 178 -4.05 -12.83 26.31
C ARG A 178 -3.04 -12.42 25.23
N VAL A 179 -1.94 -11.79 25.65
CA VAL A 179 -0.79 -11.51 24.78
C VAL A 179 0.28 -12.59 24.94
N ILE A 180 0.71 -13.18 23.82
CA ILE A 180 1.78 -14.18 23.75
C ILE A 180 2.96 -13.57 23.00
N ARG A 181 4.14 -13.58 23.63
CA ARG A 181 5.39 -13.09 23.03
C ARG A 181 6.13 -14.23 22.36
N VAL A 182 6.46 -14.06 21.09
CA VAL A 182 7.44 -14.88 20.38
C VAL A 182 8.82 -14.24 20.59
N THR A 183 9.72 -14.99 21.22
CA THR A 183 11.08 -14.53 21.58
C THR A 183 12.18 -15.36 20.90
N GLU A 184 11.80 -16.30 20.04
CA GLU A 184 12.71 -17.21 19.34
C GLU A 184 12.24 -17.36 17.89
N LEU A 185 13.18 -17.32 16.94
CA LEU A 185 12.92 -17.47 15.52
C LEU A 185 12.85 -18.95 15.11
N THR A 186 11.91 -19.68 15.71
CA THR A 186 11.70 -21.11 15.44
C THR A 186 10.27 -21.41 15.04
N ARG A 187 10.10 -22.45 14.21
CA ARG A 187 8.78 -22.94 13.84
C ARG A 187 7.97 -23.35 15.07
N GLU A 188 8.60 -24.01 16.04
CA GLU A 188 7.94 -24.48 17.27
C GLU A 188 7.39 -23.32 18.10
N ALA A 189 8.17 -22.25 18.29
CA ALA A 189 7.72 -21.09 19.06
C ALA A 189 6.55 -20.38 18.38
N LEU A 190 6.64 -20.17 17.06
CA LEU A 190 5.55 -19.58 16.29
C LEU A 190 4.30 -20.48 16.31
N ALA A 191 4.45 -21.78 16.05
CA ALA A 191 3.36 -22.74 16.06
C ALA A 191 2.65 -22.80 17.40
N ALA A 192 3.40 -22.82 18.51
CA ALA A 192 2.84 -22.81 19.85
C ALA A 192 2.06 -21.51 20.14
N ALA A 193 2.57 -20.36 19.70
CA ALA A 193 1.91 -19.07 19.90
C ALA A 193 0.63 -18.94 19.08
N VAL A 194 0.70 -19.22 17.77
CA VAL A 194 -0.46 -19.09 16.89
C VAL A 194 -1.51 -20.14 17.18
N ASN A 195 -1.17 -21.34 17.70
CA ASN A 195 -2.16 -22.37 18.04
C ASN A 195 -2.48 -22.46 19.54
N ALA A 196 -2.15 -21.44 20.32
CA ALA A 196 -2.60 -21.36 21.71
C ALA A 196 -4.14 -21.22 21.78
N SER A 197 -4.78 -21.87 22.74
CA SER A 197 -6.24 -21.93 22.86
C SER A 197 -6.86 -20.61 23.36
N GLY A 198 -8.04 -20.27 22.83
CA GLY A 198 -8.80 -19.05 23.20
C GLY A 198 -8.29 -17.78 22.50
N PRO A 199 -8.99 -16.64 22.69
CA PRO A 199 -8.59 -15.36 22.10
C PRO A 199 -7.15 -14.99 22.45
N ARG A 200 -6.34 -14.62 21.45
CA ARG A 200 -4.95 -14.24 21.69
C ARG A 200 -4.43 -13.20 20.70
N VAL A 201 -3.56 -12.33 21.22
CA VAL A 201 -2.65 -11.51 20.41
C VAL A 201 -1.27 -12.15 20.47
N VAL A 202 -0.67 -12.41 19.32
CA VAL A 202 0.72 -12.86 19.20
C VAL A 202 1.56 -11.67 18.77
N VAL A 203 2.54 -11.32 19.59
CA VAL A 203 3.50 -10.23 19.36
C VAL A 203 4.92 -10.79 19.29
N PHE A 204 5.83 -10.04 18.66
CA PHE A 204 7.18 -10.48 18.39
C PHE A 204 8.21 -9.58 19.08
N GLU A 205 9.02 -10.17 19.95
CA GLU A 205 10.21 -9.53 20.53
C GLU A 205 11.48 -9.82 19.71
N VAL A 206 11.32 -10.52 18.57
CA VAL A 206 12.37 -10.90 17.64
C VAL A 206 11.98 -10.58 16.20
N GLY A 207 12.97 -10.27 15.36
CA GLY A 207 12.83 -10.06 13.91
C GLY A 207 13.86 -10.90 13.17
N GLY A 208 13.51 -11.42 11.99
CA GLY A 208 14.37 -12.29 11.20
C GLY A 208 13.61 -13.33 10.39
N VAL A 209 14.28 -14.43 10.06
CA VAL A 209 13.74 -15.53 9.26
C VAL A 209 13.33 -16.70 10.16
N ILE A 210 12.16 -17.26 9.91
CA ILE A 210 11.69 -18.52 10.51
C ILE A 210 11.56 -19.54 9.38
N ASP A 211 12.39 -20.59 9.40
CA ASP A 211 12.27 -21.74 8.49
C ASP A 211 11.10 -22.62 8.96
N LEU A 212 10.14 -22.88 8.07
CA LEU A 212 8.99 -23.75 8.33
C LEU A 212 9.26 -25.22 8.04
N GLU A 213 10.49 -25.57 7.67
CA GLU A 213 11.02 -26.94 7.57
C GLU A 213 10.25 -27.84 6.60
N GLU A 214 9.82 -27.25 5.47
CA GLU A 214 8.99 -27.92 4.45
C GLU A 214 7.66 -28.44 5.02
N GLN A 215 7.13 -27.75 6.04
CA GLN A 215 5.85 -28.08 6.66
C GLN A 215 4.81 -26.99 6.46
N TRP A 216 3.55 -27.37 6.60
CA TRP A 216 2.44 -26.42 6.70
C TRP A 216 2.33 -25.95 8.15
N LEU A 217 2.19 -24.64 8.33
CA LEU A 217 1.80 -24.03 9.59
C LEU A 217 0.37 -23.50 9.45
N THR A 218 -0.59 -24.27 9.98
CA THR A 218 -2.00 -23.90 9.98
C THR A 218 -2.37 -23.31 11.34
N VAL A 219 -3.06 -22.16 11.32
CA VAL A 219 -3.77 -21.61 12.48
C VAL A 219 -5.07 -22.42 12.65
N GLU A 220 -5.16 -23.19 13.73
CA GLU A 220 -6.26 -24.13 13.97
C GLU A 220 -7.30 -23.60 14.97
N ASN A 221 -6.99 -22.53 15.70
CA ASN A 221 -7.86 -21.97 16.73
C ASN A 221 -8.38 -20.58 16.35
N ASP A 222 -9.67 -20.35 16.56
CA ASP A 222 -10.34 -19.06 16.27
C ASP A 222 -9.76 -17.91 17.12
N LYS A 223 -9.96 -16.67 16.67
CA LYS A 223 -9.66 -15.44 17.43
C LYS A 223 -8.17 -15.20 17.64
N LEU A 224 -7.43 -15.09 16.54
CA LEU A 224 -6.00 -14.76 16.50
C LEU A 224 -5.83 -13.32 16.05
N PHE A 225 -4.98 -12.56 16.73
CA PHE A 225 -4.35 -11.39 16.15
C PHE A 225 -2.84 -11.69 16.05
N LEU A 226 -2.32 -11.89 14.85
CA LEU A 226 -0.90 -12.07 14.60
C LEU A 226 -0.28 -10.72 14.22
N ALA A 227 0.36 -10.06 15.19
CA ALA A 227 0.82 -8.68 15.09
C ALA A 227 2.29 -8.60 14.63
N GLY A 228 2.55 -8.89 13.35
CA GLY A 228 3.90 -8.83 12.77
C GLY A 228 4.57 -7.46 12.87
N GLN A 229 3.79 -6.38 12.99
CA GLN A 229 4.27 -5.00 13.15
C GLN A 229 5.12 -4.81 14.40
N THR A 230 4.89 -5.63 15.44
CA THR A 230 5.62 -5.54 16.71
C THR A 230 7.05 -6.07 16.61
N ALA A 231 7.39 -6.82 15.56
CA ALA A 231 8.74 -7.32 15.36
C ALA A 231 9.71 -6.15 15.07
N PRO A 232 10.92 -6.15 15.65
CA PRO A 232 11.97 -5.20 15.25
C PRO A 232 12.35 -5.43 13.77
N SER A 233 12.81 -4.38 13.09
CA SER A 233 13.35 -4.51 11.72
C SER A 233 14.37 -5.66 11.67
N PRO A 234 14.30 -6.57 10.67
CA PRO A 234 13.55 -6.44 9.42
C PRO A 234 12.12 -7.02 9.45
N GLY A 235 11.58 -7.33 10.62
CA GLY A 235 10.28 -7.99 10.79
C GLY A 235 10.36 -9.51 10.67
N ILE A 236 9.21 -10.18 10.52
CA ILE A 236 9.14 -11.65 10.41
C ILE A 236 9.02 -12.09 8.96
N THR A 237 9.90 -13.01 8.54
CA THR A 237 9.83 -13.68 7.25
C THR A 237 9.77 -15.20 7.43
N LEU A 238 8.70 -15.82 6.96
CA LEU A 238 8.54 -17.27 6.93
C LEU A 238 9.10 -17.79 5.60
N VAL A 239 9.90 -18.86 5.64
CA VAL A 239 10.45 -19.51 4.44
C VAL A 239 10.19 -21.02 4.44
N ARG A 240 10.26 -21.65 3.27
CA ARG A 240 10.19 -23.12 3.11
C ARG A 240 8.97 -23.76 3.77
N GLY A 241 7.81 -23.12 3.64
CA GLY A 241 6.54 -23.69 4.09
C GLY A 241 5.37 -22.78 3.83
N GLN A 242 4.19 -23.38 3.89
CA GLN A 242 2.91 -22.69 3.75
C GLN A 242 2.45 -22.16 5.10
N PHE A 243 1.91 -20.95 5.12
CA PHE A 243 1.18 -20.39 6.24
C PHE A 243 -0.32 -20.34 5.91
N SER A 244 -1.16 -20.99 6.71
CA SER A 244 -2.60 -21.12 6.43
C SER A 244 -3.44 -20.69 7.64
N ILE A 245 -4.53 -19.97 7.39
CA ILE A 245 -5.51 -19.54 8.40
C ILE A 245 -6.69 -20.50 8.34
N GLY A 246 -6.60 -21.61 9.07
CA GLY A 246 -7.63 -22.66 9.14
C GLY A 246 -8.74 -22.42 10.16
N ALA A 247 -8.86 -21.19 10.67
CA ALA A 247 -9.75 -20.81 11.76
C ALA A 247 -10.53 -19.52 11.44
N ASN A 248 -11.45 -19.14 12.31
CA ASN A 248 -12.31 -17.96 12.16
C ASN A 248 -11.82 -16.78 13.01
N ASP A 249 -12.32 -15.58 12.69
CA ASP A 249 -12.05 -14.36 13.46
C ASP A 249 -10.55 -14.05 13.61
N CYS A 250 -9.74 -14.37 12.59
CA CYS A 250 -8.29 -14.22 12.63
C CYS A 250 -7.83 -12.99 11.82
N ILE A 251 -6.93 -12.20 12.41
CA ILE A 251 -6.22 -11.10 11.75
C ILE A 251 -4.74 -11.44 11.69
N VAL A 252 -4.17 -11.31 10.50
CA VAL A 252 -2.75 -11.48 10.24
C VAL A 252 -2.23 -10.22 9.59
N GLN A 253 -1.24 -9.59 10.23
CA GLN A 253 -0.65 -8.36 9.76
C GLN A 253 0.87 -8.39 9.71
N HIS A 254 1.45 -7.69 8.74
CA HIS A 254 2.86 -7.31 8.69
C HIS A 254 3.86 -8.48 8.77
N ILE A 255 3.52 -9.63 8.18
CA ILE A 255 4.44 -10.76 7.99
C ILE A 255 4.77 -10.99 6.52
N ARG A 256 5.91 -11.61 6.27
CA ARG A 256 6.28 -12.12 4.94
C ARG A 256 6.17 -13.63 4.93
N SER A 257 5.62 -14.21 3.87
CA SER A 257 5.64 -15.64 3.61
C SER A 257 6.26 -15.92 2.24
N LYS A 258 7.29 -16.76 2.23
CA LYS A 258 8.17 -17.02 1.08
C LYS A 258 8.49 -18.53 0.99
N PRO A 259 7.51 -19.39 0.68
CA PRO A 259 7.72 -20.84 0.65
C PRO A 259 8.85 -21.27 -0.29
N GLY A 260 8.94 -20.67 -1.49
CA GLY A 260 9.89 -21.04 -2.54
C GLY A 260 9.71 -22.49 -3.03
N ASP A 261 10.57 -22.91 -3.95
CA ASP A 261 10.64 -24.32 -4.40
C ASP A 261 11.19 -25.27 -3.31
N ALA A 262 11.78 -24.71 -2.24
CA ALA A 262 12.50 -25.40 -1.17
C ALA A 262 13.52 -26.46 -1.63
N GLY A 263 14.04 -26.34 -2.86
CA GLY A 263 14.92 -27.35 -3.48
C GLY A 263 14.21 -28.64 -3.89
N ASN A 264 12.87 -28.66 -3.92
CA ASN A 264 12.08 -29.80 -4.35
C ASN A 264 11.92 -29.83 -5.88
N GLU A 265 11.92 -31.04 -6.45
CA GLU A 265 11.75 -31.23 -7.89
C GLU A 265 10.30 -31.54 -8.29
N ARG A 266 9.47 -32.08 -7.38
CA ARG A 266 8.04 -32.44 -7.58
C ARG A 266 7.25 -32.48 -6.28
N ASP A 267 5.92 -32.44 -6.38
CA ASP A 267 4.94 -32.66 -5.29
C ASP A 267 5.01 -31.65 -4.13
N TRP A 268 5.71 -30.53 -4.35
CA TRP A 268 5.78 -29.39 -3.45
C TRP A 268 5.00 -28.25 -4.08
N THR A 269 3.76 -28.04 -3.62
CA THR A 269 2.83 -27.05 -4.17
C THR A 269 2.29 -26.15 -3.06
N PRO A 270 3.14 -25.44 -2.30
CA PRO A 270 2.67 -24.55 -1.25
C PRO A 270 2.00 -23.32 -1.86
N ASP A 271 1.00 -22.85 -1.14
CA ASP A 271 0.68 -21.43 -1.13
C ASP A 271 1.56 -20.71 -0.11
N ALA A 272 1.77 -19.40 -0.28
CA ALA A 272 2.52 -18.63 0.69
C ALA A 272 1.59 -18.25 1.86
N ILE A 273 0.39 -17.73 1.56
CA ILE A 273 -0.65 -17.42 2.54
C ILE A 273 -2.02 -17.84 2.00
N ASN A 274 -2.83 -18.57 2.77
CA ASN A 274 -4.23 -18.79 2.40
C ASN A 274 -5.17 -18.81 3.61
N THR A 275 -6.46 -18.58 3.36
CA THR A 275 -7.51 -18.99 4.30
C THR A 275 -7.97 -20.41 4.01
N GLY A 276 -8.23 -21.15 5.09
CA GLY A 276 -8.80 -22.48 5.02
C GLY A 276 -10.24 -22.45 4.50
N HIS A 277 -10.69 -23.58 3.97
CA HIS A 277 -12.05 -23.71 3.45
C HIS A 277 -13.08 -23.62 4.58
N GLY A 278 -14.23 -22.99 4.32
CA GLY A 278 -15.30 -22.86 5.30
C GLY A 278 -14.98 -21.93 6.47
N THR A 279 -13.89 -21.17 6.39
CA THR A 279 -13.53 -20.18 7.41
C THR A 279 -14.28 -18.87 7.21
N SER A 280 -14.41 -18.11 8.29
CA SER A 280 -15.22 -16.91 8.36
C SER A 280 -14.51 -15.78 9.10
N ASN A 281 -14.73 -14.54 8.67
CA ASN A 281 -14.25 -13.33 9.35
C ASN A 281 -12.72 -13.23 9.48
N ASN A 282 -12.01 -13.37 8.36
CA ASN A 282 -10.55 -13.34 8.37
C ASN A 282 -10.01 -12.10 7.65
N VAL A 283 -8.98 -11.49 8.23
CA VAL A 283 -8.27 -10.34 7.65
C VAL A 283 -6.81 -10.69 7.45
N ILE A 284 -6.31 -10.46 6.24
CA ILE A 284 -4.88 -10.48 5.92
C ILE A 284 -4.56 -9.08 5.39
N ASP A 285 -3.89 -8.30 6.22
CA ASP A 285 -3.59 -6.90 5.93
C ASP A 285 -2.08 -6.66 5.96
N HIS A 286 -1.56 -5.84 5.03
CA HIS A 286 -0.13 -5.55 4.93
C HIS A 286 0.74 -6.80 5.08
N CYS A 287 0.52 -7.84 4.28
CA CYS A 287 1.41 -9.00 4.23
C CYS A 287 2.14 -9.02 2.87
N THR A 288 3.35 -9.58 2.87
CA THR A 288 4.05 -9.90 1.62
C THR A 288 4.03 -11.40 1.40
N ALA A 289 3.46 -11.85 0.30
CA ALA A 289 3.47 -13.24 -0.14
C ALA A 289 4.24 -13.34 -1.45
N THR A 290 5.28 -14.19 -1.50
CA THR A 290 6.01 -14.45 -2.75
C THR A 290 6.47 -15.89 -2.89
N TRP A 291 6.85 -16.29 -4.11
CA TRP A 291 7.55 -17.55 -4.39
C TRP A 291 6.74 -18.81 -4.04
N SER A 292 5.42 -18.75 -4.21
CA SER A 292 4.56 -19.94 -4.18
C SER A 292 4.71 -20.77 -5.44
N VAL A 293 4.41 -22.07 -5.34
CA VAL A 293 4.34 -22.98 -6.50
C VAL A 293 2.89 -23.20 -6.95
N ASP A 294 1.92 -23.15 -6.04
CA ASP A 294 0.49 -23.11 -6.41
C ASP A 294 0.04 -21.63 -6.40
N GLU A 295 -0.77 -21.16 -5.45
CA GLU A 295 -1.14 -19.75 -5.37
C GLU A 295 -0.27 -18.90 -4.43
N VAL A 296 -0.02 -17.65 -4.81
CA VAL A 296 0.73 -16.72 -3.94
C VAL A 296 -0.07 -16.39 -2.68
N MET A 297 -1.30 -15.86 -2.83
CA MET A 297 -2.17 -15.58 -1.70
C MET A 297 -3.64 -15.86 -2.05
N SER A 298 -4.31 -16.79 -1.36
CA SER A 298 -5.64 -17.28 -1.76
C SER A 298 -6.71 -17.21 -0.66
N VAL A 299 -7.97 -17.13 -1.11
CA VAL A 299 -9.16 -17.25 -0.26
C VAL A 299 -9.76 -18.63 -0.44
N GLY A 300 -9.92 -19.36 0.66
CA GLY A 300 -10.47 -20.71 0.66
C GLY A 300 -11.91 -20.79 0.12
N TYR A 301 -12.31 -22.00 -0.23
CA TYR A 301 -13.64 -22.34 -0.72
C TYR A 301 -14.70 -22.19 0.37
N ARG A 302 -15.92 -21.77 0.01
CA ARG A 302 -17.06 -21.63 0.93
C ARG A 302 -16.75 -20.78 2.17
N THR A 303 -15.89 -19.78 2.01
CA THR A 303 -15.58 -18.81 3.07
C THR A 303 -16.62 -17.68 3.08
N ASP A 304 -16.72 -16.96 4.19
CA ASP A 304 -17.46 -15.70 4.26
C ASP A 304 -16.65 -14.61 4.97
N ARG A 305 -16.84 -13.35 4.54
CA ARG A 305 -16.24 -12.18 5.18
C ARG A 305 -14.72 -12.27 5.30
N THR A 306 -14.05 -12.40 4.16
CA THR A 306 -12.58 -12.38 4.10
C THR A 306 -12.09 -11.07 3.49
N THR A 307 -11.20 -10.36 4.17
CA THR A 307 -10.56 -9.14 3.66
C THR A 307 -9.08 -9.39 3.40
N LEU A 308 -8.63 -9.14 2.18
CA LEU A 308 -7.22 -8.99 1.81
C LEU A 308 -6.97 -7.51 1.52
N SER A 309 -6.19 -6.82 2.37
CA SER A 309 -5.90 -5.39 2.20
C SER A 309 -4.41 -5.06 2.20
N ASN A 310 -3.99 -4.11 1.36
CA ASN A 310 -2.61 -3.58 1.32
C ASN A 310 -1.50 -4.65 1.16
N ASN A 311 -1.82 -5.81 0.59
CA ASN A 311 -0.84 -6.90 0.46
C ASN A 311 0.05 -6.72 -0.77
N LEU A 312 1.28 -7.24 -0.69
CA LEU A 312 2.16 -7.44 -1.84
C LEU A 312 2.17 -8.93 -2.20
N ILE A 313 1.57 -9.28 -3.34
CA ILE A 313 1.31 -10.64 -3.79
C ILE A 313 2.07 -10.83 -5.11
N ALA A 314 3.24 -11.45 -5.07
CA ALA A 314 4.11 -11.46 -6.25
C ALA A 314 4.90 -12.74 -6.50
N GLU A 315 5.41 -12.88 -7.72
CA GLU A 315 6.38 -13.92 -8.09
C GLU A 315 5.89 -15.34 -7.76
N GLY A 316 4.74 -15.74 -8.28
CA GLY A 316 4.39 -17.16 -8.37
C GLY A 316 5.39 -17.88 -9.27
N LEU A 317 5.91 -19.02 -8.84
CA LEU A 317 7.00 -19.74 -9.51
C LEU A 317 6.46 -20.60 -10.66
N HIS A 318 6.75 -20.20 -11.89
CA HIS A 318 6.09 -20.73 -13.09
C HIS A 318 6.44 -22.18 -13.43
N ASP A 319 7.70 -22.56 -13.66
CA ASP A 319 8.09 -23.96 -13.95
C ASP A 319 8.91 -24.57 -12.80
N ALA A 320 8.29 -24.64 -11.61
CA ALA A 320 8.89 -25.16 -10.40
C ALA A 320 8.51 -26.64 -10.13
N SER A 321 8.30 -27.01 -8.87
CA SER A 321 7.97 -28.37 -8.41
C SER A 321 6.51 -28.80 -8.65
N GLY A 322 5.72 -27.99 -9.36
CA GLY A 322 4.33 -28.28 -9.69
C GLY A 322 4.17 -29.39 -10.74
N PRO A 323 2.96 -29.97 -10.88
CA PRO A 323 2.69 -31.00 -11.89
C PRO A 323 2.68 -30.46 -13.34
N TYR A 324 2.60 -29.15 -13.51
CA TYR A 324 2.63 -28.40 -14.78
C TYR A 324 3.02 -26.95 -14.47
N PRO A 325 3.42 -26.14 -15.47
CA PRO A 325 3.74 -24.74 -15.24
C PRO A 325 2.56 -24.00 -14.59
N HIS A 326 2.81 -23.38 -13.45
CA HIS A 326 1.80 -22.80 -12.58
C HIS A 326 2.37 -21.56 -11.89
N SER A 327 1.87 -20.38 -12.21
CA SER A 327 2.26 -19.14 -11.53
C SER A 327 1.02 -18.31 -11.28
N ALA A 328 0.38 -18.51 -10.12
CA ALA A 328 -0.93 -17.96 -9.83
C ALA A 328 -0.88 -16.94 -8.69
N GLY A 329 -1.49 -15.76 -8.89
CA GLY A 329 -1.56 -14.73 -7.85
C GLY A 329 -2.50 -15.10 -6.69
N THR A 330 -3.79 -15.10 -6.97
CA THR A 330 -4.89 -15.26 -6.01
C THR A 330 -6.06 -15.99 -6.65
N LEU A 331 -6.47 -17.07 -6.01
CA LEU A 331 -7.71 -17.77 -6.29
C LEU A 331 -8.70 -17.52 -5.14
N VAL A 332 -9.92 -17.09 -5.49
CA VAL A 332 -11.05 -17.03 -4.56
C VAL A 332 -11.92 -18.25 -4.81
N GLY A 333 -11.94 -19.17 -3.84
CA GLY A 333 -12.51 -20.51 -3.99
C GLY A 333 -14.02 -20.51 -4.23
N ASP A 334 -14.53 -21.62 -4.80
CA ASP A 334 -15.97 -21.74 -5.10
C ASP A 334 -16.83 -21.43 -3.87
N ASP A 335 -17.93 -20.71 -4.11
CA ASP A 335 -18.91 -20.27 -3.12
C ASP A 335 -18.33 -19.41 -1.98
N ALA A 336 -17.15 -18.81 -2.13
CA ALA A 336 -16.65 -17.80 -1.20
C ALA A 336 -17.43 -16.49 -1.38
N THR A 337 -17.98 -15.96 -0.29
CA THR A 337 -18.86 -14.79 -0.31
C THR A 337 -18.34 -13.68 0.57
N ASP A 338 -18.75 -12.44 0.27
CA ASP A 338 -18.34 -11.26 1.03
C ASP A 338 -16.80 -11.17 1.13
N VAL A 339 -16.14 -11.32 -0.02
CA VAL A 339 -14.68 -11.22 -0.12
C VAL A 339 -14.29 -9.81 -0.54
N ALA A 340 -13.41 -9.16 0.22
CA ALA A 340 -12.89 -7.83 -0.10
C ALA A 340 -11.40 -7.90 -0.46
N LEU A 341 -11.05 -7.38 -1.63
CA LEU A 341 -9.68 -7.28 -2.15
C LEU A 341 -9.36 -5.80 -2.34
N LEU A 342 -8.68 -5.18 -1.37
CA LEU A 342 -8.55 -3.73 -1.24
C LEU A 342 -7.09 -3.28 -1.30
N GLY A 343 -6.71 -2.42 -2.25
CA GLY A 343 -5.38 -1.80 -2.23
C GLY A 343 -4.19 -2.77 -2.38
N ASN A 344 -4.42 -4.00 -2.85
CA ASN A 344 -3.35 -4.99 -3.00
C ASN A 344 -2.52 -4.71 -4.27
N VAL A 345 -1.29 -5.20 -4.27
CA VAL A 345 -0.39 -5.23 -5.42
C VAL A 345 -0.19 -6.67 -5.86
N TRP A 346 -0.62 -6.99 -7.08
CA TRP A 346 -0.21 -8.21 -7.77
C TRP A 346 0.93 -7.91 -8.74
N ALA A 347 1.99 -8.72 -8.71
CA ALA A 347 3.10 -8.54 -9.65
C ALA A 347 3.77 -9.85 -10.02
N GLN A 348 4.20 -10.00 -11.27
CA GLN A 348 5.15 -11.06 -11.65
C GLN A 348 4.67 -12.49 -11.39
N SER A 349 3.35 -12.69 -11.32
CA SER A 349 2.75 -14.01 -11.56
C SER A 349 2.18 -14.07 -12.96
N ASP A 350 2.09 -15.27 -13.52
CA ASP A 350 1.46 -15.50 -14.81
C ASP A 350 -0.04 -15.22 -14.72
N ASN A 351 -0.82 -15.99 -13.97
CA ASN A 351 -2.28 -15.95 -14.01
C ASN A 351 -2.95 -15.64 -12.65
N ARG A 352 -4.30 -15.53 -12.66
CA ARG A 352 -5.17 -15.40 -11.48
C ARG A 352 -4.84 -14.17 -10.61
N GLN A 353 -5.08 -12.97 -11.10
CA GLN A 353 -4.81 -11.70 -10.40
C GLN A 353 -6.05 -10.77 -10.34
N PRO A 354 -7.14 -11.17 -9.66
CA PRO A 354 -7.44 -12.49 -9.10
C PRO A 354 -8.25 -13.38 -10.07
N ARG A 355 -8.37 -14.67 -9.74
CA ARG A 355 -9.42 -15.55 -10.27
C ARG A 355 -10.56 -15.71 -9.26
N LEU A 356 -11.76 -15.30 -9.65
CA LEU A 356 -12.99 -15.41 -8.88
C LEU A 356 -13.79 -16.61 -9.37
N LYS A 357 -13.87 -17.67 -8.57
CA LYS A 357 -14.48 -18.93 -9.01
C LYS A 357 -16.01 -18.92 -8.92
N SER A 358 -16.61 -20.04 -9.30
CA SER A 358 -18.05 -20.22 -9.36
C SER A 358 -18.73 -19.90 -8.02
N GLY A 359 -19.87 -19.20 -8.09
CA GLY A 359 -20.65 -18.80 -6.92
C GLY A 359 -20.01 -17.70 -6.05
N THR A 360 -18.86 -17.15 -6.42
CA THR A 360 -18.18 -16.13 -5.61
C THR A 360 -18.89 -14.78 -5.63
N ARG A 361 -18.77 -14.05 -4.51
CA ARG A 361 -19.24 -12.66 -4.37
C ARG A 361 -18.15 -11.80 -3.77
N SER A 362 -17.60 -10.89 -4.55
CA SER A 362 -16.38 -10.15 -4.17
C SER A 362 -16.42 -8.67 -4.52
N VAL A 363 -15.67 -7.87 -3.77
CA VAL A 363 -15.26 -6.52 -4.20
C VAL A 363 -13.75 -6.53 -4.46
N ALA A 364 -13.32 -5.96 -5.58
CA ALA A 364 -11.93 -5.72 -5.92
C ALA A 364 -11.74 -4.22 -6.16
N VAL A 365 -11.14 -3.54 -5.19
CA VAL A 365 -11.12 -2.07 -5.17
C VAL A 365 -9.70 -1.54 -5.03
N ASN A 366 -9.34 -0.63 -5.95
CA ASN A 366 -8.07 0.11 -5.96
C ASN A 366 -6.81 -0.75 -5.84
N ASN A 367 -6.81 -1.92 -6.46
CA ASN A 367 -5.62 -2.75 -6.55
C ASN A 367 -4.74 -2.32 -7.73
N VAL A 368 -3.44 -2.59 -7.63
CA VAL A 368 -2.50 -2.49 -8.76
C VAL A 368 -2.15 -3.89 -9.23
N ILE A 369 -2.31 -4.15 -10.52
CA ILE A 369 -2.05 -5.46 -11.11
C ILE A 369 -1.02 -5.29 -12.22
N ALA A 370 0.23 -5.68 -11.96
CA ALA A 370 1.27 -5.80 -13.00
C ALA A 370 1.04 -7.13 -13.76
N ALA A 371 0.26 -7.00 -14.83
CA ALA A 371 -0.46 -8.06 -15.53
C ALA A 371 0.45 -9.10 -16.21
N GLY A 372 0.11 -10.37 -15.98
CA GLY A 372 0.54 -11.53 -16.79
C GLY A 372 -0.60 -12.10 -17.66
N ASN A 373 -0.59 -13.42 -17.83
CA ASN A 373 -1.70 -14.37 -18.04
C ASN A 373 -3.06 -14.03 -17.36
N GLU A 374 -4.23 -14.35 -17.94
CA GLU A 374 -5.54 -14.48 -17.26
C GLU A 374 -5.73 -13.56 -16.03
N VAL A 375 -5.66 -12.24 -16.27
CA VAL A 375 -5.38 -11.24 -15.23
C VAL A 375 -6.51 -11.19 -14.19
N THR A 376 -7.66 -10.58 -14.48
CA THR A 376 -8.83 -10.69 -13.62
C THR A 376 -9.86 -11.57 -14.30
N ASN A 377 -10.07 -12.78 -13.78
CA ASN A 377 -10.93 -13.79 -14.40
C ASN A 377 -12.07 -14.17 -13.46
N LEU A 378 -13.29 -14.23 -13.98
CA LEU A 378 -14.48 -14.57 -13.22
C LEU A 378 -15.17 -15.79 -13.84
N ASP A 379 -15.39 -16.86 -13.09
CA ASP A 379 -16.23 -17.96 -13.59
C ASP A 379 -17.67 -17.43 -13.88
N ASP A 380 -18.41 -18.06 -14.79
CA ASP A 380 -19.65 -17.52 -15.40
C ASP A 380 -20.70 -16.98 -14.42
N ASP A 381 -20.84 -17.59 -13.24
CA ASP A 381 -21.81 -17.20 -12.21
C ASP A 381 -21.23 -16.39 -11.05
N ALA A 382 -19.93 -16.09 -11.08
CA ALA A 382 -19.29 -15.18 -10.14
C ALA A 382 -19.82 -13.75 -10.30
N VAL A 383 -19.94 -13.04 -9.18
CA VAL A 383 -20.45 -11.67 -9.13
C VAL A 383 -19.45 -10.77 -8.40
N ALA A 384 -19.07 -9.65 -9.03
CA ALA A 384 -18.11 -8.74 -8.41
C ALA A 384 -18.40 -7.24 -8.59
N ASP A 385 -17.86 -6.44 -7.69
CA ASP A 385 -17.64 -5.01 -7.87
C ASP A 385 -16.15 -4.79 -8.12
N ILE A 386 -15.78 -4.34 -9.33
CA ILE A 386 -14.39 -4.11 -9.72
C ILE A 386 -14.23 -2.62 -9.95
N VAL A 387 -13.67 -1.91 -8.97
CA VAL A 387 -13.69 -0.44 -8.93
C VAL A 387 -12.29 0.13 -8.73
N GLY A 388 -11.90 1.07 -9.59
CA GLY A 388 -10.70 1.86 -9.37
C GLY A 388 -9.39 1.09 -9.50
N ASN A 389 -9.35 -0.13 -10.05
CA ASN A 389 -8.12 -0.91 -10.19
C ASN A 389 -7.24 -0.40 -11.34
N THR A 390 -5.93 -0.48 -11.16
CA THR A 390 -4.93 -0.08 -12.16
C THR A 390 -4.19 -1.30 -12.68
N TYR A 391 -4.40 -1.61 -13.96
CA TYR A 391 -3.73 -2.70 -14.66
C TYR A 391 -2.51 -2.17 -15.42
N ARG A 392 -1.35 -2.69 -15.08
CA ARG A 392 -0.05 -2.29 -15.63
C ARG A 392 0.51 -3.38 -16.52
N ARG A 393 0.93 -3.00 -17.72
CA ARG A 393 1.64 -3.83 -18.67
C ARG A 393 2.98 -4.22 -18.09
N THR A 394 3.39 -5.46 -18.37
CA THR A 394 4.71 -6.02 -18.10
C THR A 394 5.33 -6.53 -19.40
N PRO A 395 6.62 -6.88 -19.42
CA PRO A 395 7.26 -7.43 -20.63
C PRO A 395 6.65 -8.74 -21.14
N TYR A 396 5.92 -9.46 -20.30
CA TYR A 396 5.32 -10.77 -20.58
C TYR A 396 3.79 -10.75 -20.67
N SER A 397 3.14 -9.57 -20.60
CA SER A 397 1.69 -9.49 -20.84
C SER A 397 1.36 -9.94 -22.27
N SER A 398 0.57 -11.01 -22.41
CA SER A 398 0.08 -11.52 -23.70
C SER A 398 -1.44 -11.66 -23.79
N GLU A 399 -2.17 -10.95 -22.94
CA GLU A 399 -3.63 -11.06 -22.83
C GLU A 399 -4.42 -10.58 -24.05
N ASP A 400 -5.52 -11.28 -24.29
CA ASP A 400 -6.60 -10.81 -25.14
C ASP A 400 -7.51 -9.81 -24.42
N TYR A 401 -7.64 -9.89 -23.08
CA TYR A 401 -8.50 -9.01 -22.26
C TYR A 401 -8.02 -8.91 -20.81
N VAL A 402 -8.27 -7.78 -20.15
CA VAL A 402 -7.82 -7.55 -18.76
C VAL A 402 -8.78 -8.13 -17.72
N ILE A 403 -10.09 -7.89 -17.90
CA ILE A 403 -11.16 -8.41 -17.05
C ILE A 403 -12.02 -9.33 -17.90
N GLN A 404 -12.22 -10.56 -17.46
CA GLN A 404 -12.81 -11.61 -18.29
C GLN A 404 -13.97 -12.32 -17.61
N HIS A 405 -15.01 -12.61 -18.40
CA HIS A 405 -16.15 -13.47 -18.04
C HIS A 405 -16.99 -12.94 -16.85
N GLY A 406 -17.85 -13.82 -16.30
CA GLY A 406 -18.67 -13.55 -15.12
C GLY A 406 -19.57 -12.32 -15.22
N ARG A 407 -19.93 -11.78 -14.05
CA ARG A 407 -20.81 -10.63 -13.92
C ARG A 407 -20.20 -9.59 -13.00
N ALA A 408 -20.00 -8.37 -13.48
CA ALA A 408 -19.34 -7.34 -12.66
C ALA A 408 -19.93 -5.95 -12.83
N TYR A 409 -20.03 -5.20 -11.74
CA TYR A 409 -20.10 -3.75 -11.81
C TYR A 409 -18.68 -3.20 -12.00
N LEU A 410 -18.48 -2.36 -13.01
CA LEU A 410 -17.17 -1.82 -13.37
C LEU A 410 -17.19 -0.29 -13.26
N ALA A 411 -16.24 0.29 -12.53
CA ALA A 411 -16.09 1.75 -12.48
C ALA A 411 -14.64 2.16 -12.25
N ASP A 412 -14.20 3.24 -12.91
CA ASP A 412 -12.88 3.88 -12.69
C ASP A 412 -11.66 2.95 -12.83
N ASN A 413 -11.77 1.80 -13.50
CA ASN A 413 -10.59 0.94 -13.76
C ASN A 413 -9.77 1.50 -14.93
N THR A 414 -8.45 1.45 -14.81
CA THR A 414 -7.52 1.86 -15.88
C THR A 414 -6.60 0.74 -16.29
N SER A 415 -6.20 0.72 -17.56
CA SER A 415 -5.24 -0.24 -18.08
C SER A 415 -4.32 0.41 -19.11
N ASP A 416 -3.04 0.12 -19.04
CA ASP A 416 -2.06 0.38 -20.12
C ASP A 416 -1.61 -0.92 -20.82
N VAL A 417 -2.22 -2.06 -20.47
CA VAL A 417 -2.07 -3.34 -21.18
C VAL A 417 -2.60 -3.16 -22.60
N ASN A 418 -1.89 -3.72 -23.59
CA ASN A 418 -2.28 -3.63 -24.99
C ASN A 418 -3.40 -4.63 -25.34
N ALA A 419 -4.49 -4.59 -24.57
CA ALA A 419 -5.67 -5.43 -24.66
C ALA A 419 -6.91 -4.61 -24.26
N PRO A 420 -8.11 -4.88 -24.79
CA PRO A 420 -9.33 -4.32 -24.26
C PRO A 420 -9.49 -4.60 -22.76
N LEU A 421 -10.09 -3.65 -22.04
CA LEU A 421 -10.29 -3.76 -20.59
C LEU A 421 -11.19 -4.96 -20.23
N THR A 422 -12.16 -5.30 -21.08
CA THR A 422 -13.15 -6.35 -20.79
C THR A 422 -13.32 -7.32 -21.96
N GLY A 423 -13.47 -8.61 -21.66
CA GLY A 423 -13.87 -9.66 -22.61
C GLY A 423 -14.92 -10.59 -21.99
N ASP A 424 -16.05 -10.79 -22.66
CA ASP A 424 -17.15 -11.67 -22.20
C ASP A 424 -17.71 -11.39 -20.79
N VAL A 425 -17.51 -10.18 -20.27
CA VAL A 425 -18.07 -9.73 -18.97
C VAL A 425 -19.52 -9.30 -19.15
N THR A 426 -20.41 -9.81 -18.31
CA THR A 426 -21.76 -9.26 -18.17
C THR A 426 -21.74 -8.07 -17.20
N GLU A 427 -21.68 -6.85 -17.75
CA GLU A 427 -21.64 -5.62 -16.94
C GLU A 427 -22.97 -5.36 -16.21
N LEU A 428 -22.89 -5.02 -14.93
CA LEU A 428 -24.03 -4.73 -14.06
C LEU A 428 -24.28 -3.22 -13.95
N GLU A 429 -25.54 -2.79 -13.94
CA GLU A 429 -25.92 -1.36 -13.89
C GLU A 429 -25.69 -0.71 -12.51
N SER A 430 -25.57 -1.51 -11.46
CA SER A 430 -25.39 -1.05 -10.08
C SER A 430 -24.56 -2.05 -9.29
N ARG A 431 -23.90 -1.55 -8.24
CA ARG A 431 -23.09 -2.36 -7.32
C ARG A 431 -23.92 -3.48 -6.68
N PRO A 432 -23.64 -4.77 -6.93
CA PRO A 432 -24.32 -5.88 -6.26
C PRO A 432 -23.84 -6.09 -4.81
N LEU A 433 -22.64 -5.62 -4.46
CA LEU A 433 -21.98 -5.85 -3.18
C LEU A 433 -21.07 -4.64 -2.82
N TRP A 434 -21.23 -4.05 -1.64
CA TRP A 434 -20.32 -2.98 -1.20
C TRP A 434 -20.26 -2.94 0.33
N PRO A 435 -19.08 -2.98 0.97
CA PRO A 435 -18.96 -2.78 2.41
C PRO A 435 -19.38 -1.36 2.79
N ASP A 436 -20.02 -1.19 3.95
CA ASP A 436 -20.55 0.11 4.38
C ASP A 436 -19.44 1.13 4.68
N SER A 437 -18.29 0.68 5.17
CA SER A 437 -17.10 1.50 5.48
C SER A 437 -16.24 1.81 4.26
N LEU A 438 -16.40 1.07 3.15
CA LEU A 438 -15.47 1.17 2.03
C LEU A 438 -15.62 2.46 1.23
N ASP A 439 -14.58 3.30 1.27
CA ASP A 439 -14.39 4.43 0.36
C ASP A 439 -13.33 4.12 -0.70
N ALA A 440 -13.64 4.38 -1.97
CA ALA A 440 -12.72 4.11 -3.07
C ALA A 440 -11.88 5.35 -3.41
N LEU A 441 -10.56 5.16 -3.54
CA LEU A 441 -9.66 6.15 -4.11
C LEU A 441 -10.02 6.43 -5.57
N PRO A 442 -9.99 7.71 -6.01
CA PRO A 442 -9.91 8.01 -7.43
C PRO A 442 -8.70 7.31 -8.06
N ASN A 443 -8.90 6.64 -9.19
CA ASN A 443 -7.90 5.74 -9.76
C ASN A 443 -6.52 6.38 -10.00
N ARG A 444 -6.49 7.68 -10.32
CA ARG A 444 -5.24 8.46 -10.47
C ARG A 444 -4.32 8.46 -9.25
N TYR A 445 -4.78 8.05 -8.06
CA TYR A 445 -3.98 7.96 -6.83
C TYR A 445 -3.62 6.52 -6.45
N VAL A 446 -4.11 5.54 -7.18
CA VAL A 446 -4.02 4.13 -6.79
C VAL A 446 -2.60 3.61 -6.89
N LEU A 447 -1.88 3.94 -7.96
CA LEU A 447 -0.47 3.57 -8.09
C LEU A 447 0.37 4.23 -6.98
N ASP A 448 0.18 5.52 -6.73
CA ASP A 448 0.93 6.25 -5.70
C ASP A 448 0.65 5.68 -4.29
N HIS A 449 -0.60 5.33 -3.99
CA HIS A 449 -0.95 4.69 -2.73
C HIS A 449 -0.29 3.30 -2.62
N ALA A 450 -0.40 2.47 -3.64
CA ALA A 450 0.11 1.11 -3.63
C ALA A 450 1.64 1.04 -3.48
N VAL A 451 2.39 1.90 -4.16
CA VAL A 451 3.86 1.91 -4.09
C VAL A 451 4.37 2.36 -2.73
N VAL A 452 3.57 3.17 -2.03
CA VAL A 452 3.90 3.65 -0.69
C VAL A 452 3.52 2.59 0.33
N ASN A 453 2.33 1.99 0.24
CA ASN A 453 1.71 1.26 1.35
C ASN A 453 1.68 -0.27 1.19
N ALA A 454 1.87 -0.84 0.01
CA ALA A 454 1.70 -2.29 -0.12
C ALA A 454 2.85 -3.10 0.52
N GLY A 455 2.48 -4.20 1.19
CA GLY A 455 3.37 -5.25 1.69
C GLY A 455 3.62 -5.20 3.21
N ALA A 456 4.45 -6.13 3.67
CA ALA A 456 4.65 -6.39 5.10
C ALA A 456 5.10 -5.21 5.93
N ARG A 457 6.04 -4.41 5.42
CA ARG A 457 6.57 -3.26 6.14
C ARG A 457 6.96 -2.15 5.16
N PRO A 458 5.99 -1.30 4.80
CA PRO A 458 6.20 -0.32 3.75
C PRO A 458 7.28 0.74 4.08
N ALA A 459 7.40 1.13 5.35
CA ALA A 459 8.40 2.10 5.82
C ALA A 459 9.85 1.59 5.71
N ASP A 460 10.09 0.29 5.94
CA ASP A 460 11.42 -0.31 6.04
C ASP A 460 11.55 -1.61 5.19
N ARG A 461 11.03 -1.58 3.96
CA ARG A 461 11.03 -2.73 3.02
C ARG A 461 12.37 -3.47 2.94
N THR A 462 12.29 -4.80 2.93
CA THR A 462 13.44 -5.65 2.57
C THR A 462 13.85 -5.41 1.11
N PRO A 463 15.10 -5.78 0.70
CA PRO A 463 15.54 -5.63 -0.67
C PRO A 463 14.62 -6.30 -1.71
N HIS A 464 14.04 -7.47 -1.39
CA HIS A 464 13.11 -8.18 -2.28
C HIS A 464 11.81 -7.40 -2.46
N ASP A 465 11.18 -6.97 -1.37
CA ASP A 465 9.92 -6.21 -1.43
C ASP A 465 10.12 -4.87 -2.14
N ARG A 466 11.26 -4.19 -1.92
CA ARG A 466 11.58 -2.94 -2.61
C ARG A 466 11.76 -3.15 -4.11
N ARG A 467 12.48 -4.20 -4.53
CA ARG A 467 12.64 -4.55 -5.95
C ARG A 467 11.29 -4.74 -6.63
N LEU A 468 10.35 -5.44 -5.98
CA LEU A 468 9.02 -5.68 -6.53
C LEU A 468 8.22 -4.40 -6.75
N ILE A 469 8.25 -3.47 -5.77
CA ILE A 469 7.61 -2.17 -5.92
C ILE A 469 8.27 -1.35 -7.05
N ASP A 470 9.60 -1.35 -7.11
CA ASP A 470 10.34 -0.67 -8.18
C ASP A 470 9.97 -1.25 -9.56
N ASP A 471 9.83 -2.58 -9.66
CA ASP A 471 9.44 -3.25 -10.90
C ASP A 471 8.01 -2.90 -11.32
N VAL A 472 7.06 -2.84 -10.38
CA VAL A 472 5.68 -2.41 -10.64
C VAL A 472 5.66 -0.97 -11.15
N GLN A 473 6.42 -0.06 -10.53
CA GLN A 473 6.53 1.33 -10.98
C GLN A 473 7.13 1.42 -12.38
N GLN A 474 8.21 0.69 -12.63
CA GLN A 474 8.98 0.76 -13.87
C GLN A 474 8.41 -0.11 -15.00
N GLN A 475 7.38 -0.91 -14.72
CA GLN A 475 6.82 -1.90 -15.66
C GLN A 475 7.88 -2.89 -16.14
N SER A 476 8.75 -3.30 -15.22
CA SER A 476 9.84 -4.25 -15.43
C SER A 476 9.59 -5.57 -14.69
N GLY A 477 10.64 -6.35 -14.50
CA GLY A 477 10.58 -7.70 -13.93
C GLY A 477 10.23 -8.77 -14.96
N ALA A 478 10.20 -10.01 -14.48
CA ALA A 478 9.93 -11.20 -15.25
C ALA A 478 9.20 -12.24 -14.40
N ILE A 479 8.50 -13.16 -15.05
CA ILE A 479 8.09 -14.42 -14.42
C ILE A 479 9.35 -15.25 -14.16
N ILE A 480 9.41 -15.88 -13.00
CA ILE A 480 10.54 -16.70 -12.55
C ILE A 480 10.08 -18.14 -12.29
N ASP A 481 11.01 -19.08 -12.40
CA ASP A 481 10.79 -20.50 -12.13
C ASP A 481 11.32 -20.91 -10.74
N SER A 482 12.22 -20.11 -10.15
CA SER A 482 12.74 -20.31 -8.79
C SER A 482 13.09 -18.99 -8.11
N GLN A 483 12.95 -18.94 -6.78
CA GLN A 483 13.43 -17.81 -5.98
C GLN A 483 14.94 -17.55 -6.16
N GLU A 484 15.71 -18.57 -6.55
CA GLU A 484 17.16 -18.45 -6.81
C GLU A 484 17.49 -17.46 -7.94
N GLU A 485 16.57 -17.22 -8.88
CA GLU A 485 16.75 -16.26 -9.98
C GLU A 485 16.75 -14.80 -9.51
N VAL A 486 16.20 -14.55 -8.32
CA VAL A 486 16.04 -13.21 -7.73
C VAL A 486 16.76 -13.04 -6.40
N GLY A 487 17.69 -13.94 -6.09
CA GLY A 487 18.60 -13.83 -4.93
C GLY A 487 18.46 -14.93 -3.88
N GLY A 488 17.51 -15.87 -4.07
CA GLY A 488 17.28 -16.97 -3.14
C GLY A 488 16.57 -16.55 -1.86
N TYR A 489 16.46 -17.47 -0.90
CA TYR A 489 15.90 -17.12 0.42
C TYR A 489 16.71 -16.01 1.09
N PRO A 490 16.04 -15.01 1.68
CA PRO A 490 16.73 -13.86 2.23
C PRO A 490 17.57 -14.27 3.44
N THR A 491 18.81 -13.77 3.51
CA THR A 491 19.60 -13.76 4.75
C THR A 491 19.34 -12.44 5.47
N LEU A 492 18.41 -12.44 6.42
CA LEU A 492 18.08 -11.27 7.23
C LEU A 492 18.77 -11.33 8.59
N GLU A 493 19.12 -10.18 9.14
CA GLU A 493 19.67 -10.08 10.51
C GLU A 493 18.63 -10.52 11.52
N GLU A 494 19.05 -11.36 12.48
CA GLU A 494 18.24 -11.67 13.65
C GLU A 494 18.34 -10.52 14.64
N THR A 495 17.21 -9.90 14.94
CA THR A 495 17.11 -8.75 15.85
C THR A 495 16.17 -9.06 17.01
N ALA A 496 16.33 -8.31 18.10
CA ALA A 496 15.49 -8.47 19.28
C ALA A 496 15.28 -7.13 20.00
N HIS A 497 14.11 -6.99 20.61
CA HIS A 497 13.75 -5.87 21.48
C HIS A 497 12.71 -6.33 22.51
N SER A 498 12.51 -5.56 23.57
CA SER A 498 11.48 -5.86 24.57
C SER A 498 10.24 -5.00 24.35
N LEU A 499 9.05 -5.58 24.52
CA LEU A 499 7.79 -4.91 24.35
C LEU A 499 7.14 -4.53 25.69
N SER A 500 6.88 -3.24 25.87
CA SER A 500 6.04 -2.68 26.92
C SER A 500 4.57 -2.78 26.52
N VAL A 501 3.97 -3.96 26.70
CA VAL A 501 2.53 -4.17 26.43
C VAL A 501 1.71 -3.47 27.52
N PRO A 502 0.75 -2.59 27.17
CA PRO A 502 -0.01 -1.84 28.16
C PRO A 502 -1.10 -2.70 28.82
N ASP A 503 -1.48 -2.34 30.05
CA ASP A 503 -2.60 -2.96 30.76
C ASP A 503 -3.98 -2.54 30.20
N THR A 504 -4.03 -1.40 29.49
CA THR A 504 -5.24 -0.85 28.87
C THR A 504 -4.92 -0.20 27.54
N GLY A 505 -5.85 -0.22 26.59
CA GLY A 505 -5.65 0.36 25.26
C GLY A 505 -4.86 -0.57 24.33
N LEU A 506 -5.03 -1.89 24.47
CA LEU A 506 -4.27 -2.87 23.67
C LEU A 506 -4.49 -2.70 22.16
N ARG A 507 -5.72 -2.38 21.74
CA ARG A 507 -6.05 -2.10 20.33
C ARG A 507 -5.31 -0.88 19.80
N GLU A 508 -5.33 0.21 20.55
CA GLU A 508 -4.64 1.45 20.17
C GLU A 508 -3.12 1.24 20.10
N TRP A 509 -2.55 0.48 21.04
CA TRP A 509 -1.15 0.12 21.03
C TRP A 509 -0.76 -0.71 19.80
N LEU A 510 -1.59 -1.67 19.38
CA LEU A 510 -1.37 -2.45 18.15
C LEU A 510 -1.45 -1.57 16.89
N ALA A 511 -2.37 -0.60 16.85
CA ALA A 511 -2.49 0.37 15.76
C ALA A 511 -1.28 1.30 15.67
N GLN A 512 -0.75 1.77 16.81
CA GLN A 512 0.48 2.57 16.86
C GLN A 512 1.69 1.80 16.34
N TRP A 513 1.79 0.50 16.66
CA TRP A 513 2.82 -0.36 16.05
C TRP A 513 2.65 -0.53 14.54
N ALA A 514 1.41 -0.69 14.05
CA ALA A 514 1.15 -0.80 12.61
C ALA A 514 1.60 0.46 11.88
N ARG A 515 1.20 1.64 12.40
CA ARG A 515 1.65 2.93 11.88
C ARG A 515 3.17 3.07 11.86
N ALA A 516 3.87 2.61 12.90
CA ALA A 516 5.34 2.69 12.96
C ALA A 516 6.07 1.86 11.89
N VAL A 517 5.38 0.93 11.21
CA VAL A 517 5.94 0.12 10.12
C VAL A 517 5.38 0.48 8.74
N GLU A 518 4.36 1.33 8.71
CA GLU A 518 3.74 1.92 7.52
C GLU A 518 4.38 3.29 7.19
N ASP A 519 4.56 4.14 8.21
CA ASP A 519 5.07 5.52 8.12
C ASP A 519 6.56 5.57 8.51
N PRO A 520 7.48 5.95 7.61
CA PRO A 520 8.90 6.07 7.93
C PRO A 520 9.22 7.17 8.95
N TYR A 521 8.26 8.02 9.30
CA TYR A 521 8.40 9.09 10.29
C TYR A 521 7.65 8.81 11.60
N ALA A 522 6.84 7.76 11.67
CA ALA A 522 6.18 7.38 12.91
C ALA A 522 7.14 6.64 13.84
N GLU A 523 7.12 7.01 15.12
CA GLU A 523 7.85 6.29 16.15
C GLU A 523 6.96 5.19 16.75
N PRO A 524 7.56 4.03 17.12
CA PRO A 524 6.83 3.00 17.85
C PRO A 524 6.38 3.50 19.23
N PRO A 525 5.32 2.91 19.80
CA PRO A 525 4.86 3.28 21.14
C PRO A 525 5.92 3.00 22.21
N VAL A 526 6.01 3.90 23.19
CA VAL A 526 7.01 3.89 24.29
C VAL A 526 6.66 2.89 25.39
#